data_AF-A0A9P5YUF3-F1
#
_entry.id   AF-A0A9P5YUF3-F1
#
_cell.length_a   1.000
_cell.length_b   1.000
_cell.length_c   1.000
_cell.angle_alpha   90.00
_cell.angle_beta   90.00
_cell.angle_gamma   90.00
#
_symmetry.space_group_name_H-M   'P 1'
#
loop_
_entity.id
_entity.type
_entity.pdbx_description
1 polymer ?
#
loop_
_entity_poly.entity_id
_entity_poly.type
_entity_poly.pdbx_seq_one_letter_code
_entity_poly.pdbx_strand_id
1 'polypeptide(L)'
;MAFSKRKRVNLRNSGLEKVQGAYRARKGKENRLLLIGITTTQNGRFEDGTEQEFYYPEGHEHAGIFKGMANILEERGYTGCVGTNGLPAEYPTFKCAVGATACCCHRIFYNEPDFVNFPSLLEIECSARGFQVLFLPKFHCELNFIEQCWGYAKTTYRKYPASSREANLESSTGMFALL
;
A
#
# COMPACT_ATOMS: atom_id res chain seq x y z
N MET A 1 15.76 17.95 -43.60
CA MET A 1 15.47 16.52 -43.36
C MET A 1 14.22 16.44 -42.48
N ALA A 2 13.16 15.81 -42.98
CA ALA A 2 11.83 15.81 -42.36
C ALA A 2 11.78 14.88 -41.14
N PHE A 3 11.40 15.41 -39.98
CA PHE A 3 11.16 14.62 -38.77
C PHE A 3 9.71 14.12 -38.73
N SER A 4 9.58 12.80 -38.70
CA SER A 4 8.33 12.05 -38.59
C SER A 4 7.55 12.43 -37.33
N LYS A 5 6.27 12.78 -37.51
CA LYS A 5 5.32 13.07 -36.42
C LYS A 5 5.16 11.82 -35.55
N ARG A 6 5.62 11.85 -34.29
CA ARG A 6 5.29 10.82 -33.29
C ARG A 6 3.76 10.73 -33.16
N LYS A 7 3.18 9.61 -33.57
CA LYS A 7 1.77 9.28 -33.31
C LYS A 7 1.55 9.26 -31.80
N ARG A 8 0.60 10.06 -31.34
CA ARG A 8 0.03 9.99 -29.98
C ARG A 8 -0.63 8.61 -29.85
N VAL A 9 -0.06 7.74 -29.01
CA VAL A 9 -0.66 6.43 -28.71
C VAL A 9 -1.99 6.69 -28.00
N ASN A 10 -3.09 6.35 -28.67
CA ASN A 10 -4.43 6.48 -28.13
C ASN A 10 -4.71 5.23 -27.28
N LEU A 11 -4.56 5.36 -25.96
CA LEU A 11 -4.77 4.30 -24.96
C LEU A 11 -6.25 3.86 -24.81
N ARG A 12 -7.13 4.16 -25.78
CA ARG A 12 -8.56 3.83 -25.69
C ARG A 12 -8.92 2.39 -26.04
N ASN A 13 -8.01 1.61 -26.63
CA ASN A 13 -8.32 0.26 -27.14
C ASN A 13 -7.39 -0.85 -26.62
N SER A 14 -6.80 -0.72 -25.42
CA SER A 14 -6.34 -1.90 -24.69
C SER A 14 -7.54 -2.45 -23.91
N GLY A 15 -8.01 -3.64 -24.27
CA GLY A 15 -9.15 -4.33 -23.66
C GLY A 15 -8.96 -4.66 -22.18
N LEU A 16 -8.94 -3.62 -21.35
CA LEU A 16 -9.24 -3.70 -19.93
C LEU A 16 -10.74 -3.94 -19.83
N GLU A 17 -11.13 -5.21 -19.77
CA GLU A 17 -12.42 -5.59 -19.21
C GLU A 17 -12.50 -5.01 -17.80
N LYS A 18 -13.21 -3.89 -17.72
CA LYS A 18 -13.99 -3.36 -16.61
C LYS A 18 -13.95 -4.23 -15.34
N VAL A 19 -12.93 -4.08 -14.50
CA VAL A 19 -13.08 -4.24 -13.05
C VAL A 19 -13.72 -2.95 -12.54
N GLN A 20 -14.97 -2.73 -12.96
CA GLN A 20 -15.76 -1.57 -12.60
C GLN A 20 -16.49 -1.90 -11.30
N GLY A 21 -15.74 -1.86 -10.19
CA GLY A 21 -16.33 -1.83 -8.86
C GLY A 21 -17.14 -0.55 -8.72
N ALA A 22 -18.45 -0.64 -8.98
CA ALA A 22 -19.37 0.47 -8.84
C ALA A 22 -19.44 0.89 -7.37
N TYR A 23 -18.93 2.08 -7.07
CA TYR A 23 -19.11 2.76 -5.79
C TYR A 23 -20.61 2.85 -5.47
N ARG A 24 -21.10 2.06 -4.51
CA ARG A 24 -22.45 2.24 -3.95
C ARG A 24 -22.32 2.66 -2.50
N ALA A 25 -22.37 3.96 -2.26
CA ALA A 25 -22.59 4.50 -0.93
C ALA A 25 -24.00 4.07 -0.47
N ARG A 26 -24.09 3.22 0.55
CA ARG A 26 -25.33 3.07 1.33
C ARG A 26 -25.16 3.88 2.62
N LYS A 27 -26.10 4.79 2.91
CA LYS A 27 -26.23 5.36 4.25
C LYS A 27 -26.68 4.24 5.19
N GLY A 28 -25.80 3.82 6.10
CA GLY A 28 -26.20 3.05 7.28
C GLY A 28 -27.06 3.91 8.20
N LYS A 29 -27.92 3.28 9.02
CA LYS A 29 -28.86 3.95 9.95
C LYS A 29 -28.17 4.73 11.08
N GLU A 30 -26.86 4.62 11.20
CA GLU A 30 -26.03 5.49 12.03
C GLU A 30 -25.01 6.14 11.09
N ASN A 31 -24.66 7.41 11.33
CA ASN A 31 -23.71 8.22 10.55
C ASN A 31 -22.25 7.69 10.55
N ARG A 32 -22.05 6.38 10.44
CA ARG A 32 -20.78 5.74 10.18
C ARG A 32 -20.67 5.53 8.68
N LEU A 33 -19.84 6.34 8.03
CA LEU A 33 -19.32 6.00 6.70
C LEU A 33 -18.56 4.68 6.84
N LEU A 34 -19.21 3.57 6.49
CA LEU A 34 -18.50 2.34 6.23
C LEU A 34 -17.77 2.54 4.90
N LEU A 35 -16.52 2.98 4.97
CA LEU A 35 -15.56 2.85 3.88
C LEU A 35 -15.31 1.35 3.67
N ILE A 36 -16.28 0.66 3.08
CA ILE A 36 -16.04 -0.65 2.45
C ILE A 36 -15.41 -0.31 1.10
N GLY A 37 -14.13 0.02 1.17
CA GLY A 37 -13.36 0.63 0.08
C GLY A 37 -11.93 0.11 0.05
N ILE A 38 -11.75 -1.17 0.31
CA ILE A 38 -10.61 -1.95 -0.16
C ILE A 38 -11.22 -3.27 -0.62
N THR A 39 -11.45 -3.42 -1.93
CA THR A 39 -11.68 -4.75 -2.49
C THR A 39 -10.40 -5.55 -2.27
N THR A 40 -10.47 -6.43 -1.27
CA THR A 40 -9.54 -7.49 -0.90
C THR A 40 -8.12 -7.04 -0.58
N THR A 41 -7.84 -6.85 0.72
CA THR A 41 -6.65 -7.54 1.28
C THR A 41 -6.72 -8.98 0.74
N GLN A 42 -5.68 -9.42 0.04
CA GLN A 42 -5.63 -10.81 -0.41
C GLN A 42 -5.83 -11.73 0.79
N ASN A 43 -6.47 -12.88 0.56
CA ASN A 43 -6.61 -13.91 1.58
C ASN A 43 -5.22 -14.30 2.11
N GLY A 44 -5.17 -14.66 3.39
CA GLY A 44 -3.97 -15.26 3.97
C GLY A 44 -3.73 -16.65 3.40
N ARG A 45 -2.61 -17.26 3.77
CA ARG A 45 -2.35 -18.67 3.46
C ARG A 45 -1.95 -19.42 4.73
N PHE A 46 -2.51 -20.62 4.88
CA PHE A 46 -2.06 -21.58 5.89
C PHE A 46 -0.73 -22.22 5.47
N GLU A 47 -0.07 -22.93 6.39
CA GLU A 47 1.20 -23.63 6.13
C GLU A 47 1.09 -24.70 5.03
N ASP A 48 -0.10 -25.29 4.86
CA ASP A 48 -0.40 -26.26 3.81
C ASP A 48 -0.66 -25.60 2.43
N GLY A 49 -0.61 -24.27 2.35
CA GLY A 49 -0.83 -23.47 1.16
C GLY A 49 -2.31 -23.18 0.85
N THR A 50 -3.25 -23.72 1.65
CA THR A 50 -4.68 -23.42 1.50
C THR A 50 -4.97 -21.96 1.84
N GLU A 51 -5.98 -21.39 1.20
CA GLU A 51 -6.34 -19.98 1.41
C GLU A 51 -7.12 -19.81 2.72
N GLN A 52 -6.75 -18.77 3.46
CA GLN A 52 -7.47 -18.33 4.65
C GLN A 52 -8.24 -17.05 4.36
N GLU A 53 -9.56 -17.14 4.41
CA GLU A 53 -10.43 -15.96 4.32
C GLU A 53 -10.33 -15.13 5.61
N PHE A 54 -10.02 -13.84 5.47
CA PHE A 54 -9.97 -12.90 6.60
C PHE A 54 -11.32 -12.25 6.94
N TYR A 55 -12.32 -12.43 6.08
CA TYR A 55 -13.68 -11.95 6.27
C TYR A 55 -14.61 -13.15 6.46
N TYR A 56 -15.71 -12.96 7.17
CA TYR A 56 -16.71 -14.01 7.27
C TYR A 56 -17.43 -14.19 5.91
N PRO A 57 -17.64 -15.44 5.47
CA PRO A 57 -18.25 -15.73 4.18
C PRO A 57 -19.73 -15.34 4.13
N GLU A 58 -20.30 -15.31 2.93
CA GLU A 58 -21.74 -15.14 2.75
C GLU A 58 -22.52 -16.25 3.45
N GLY A 59 -23.61 -15.89 4.12
CA GLY A 59 -24.42 -16.82 4.93
C GLY A 59 -24.01 -16.91 6.41
N HIS A 60 -22.90 -16.30 6.82
CA HIS A 60 -22.55 -16.14 8.24
C HIS A 60 -23.32 -14.95 8.87
N GLU A 61 -23.59 -14.99 10.18
CA GLU A 61 -24.24 -13.88 10.91
C GLU A 61 -23.46 -12.56 10.75
N HIS A 62 -22.14 -12.67 10.67
CA HIS A 62 -21.21 -11.55 10.49
C HIS A 62 -20.66 -11.43 9.06
N ALA A 63 -21.39 -11.90 8.04
CA ALA A 63 -20.93 -11.90 6.64
C ALA A 63 -20.35 -10.54 6.20
N GLY A 64 -19.17 -10.56 5.57
CA GLY A 64 -18.46 -9.37 5.11
C GLY A 64 -17.76 -8.55 6.20
N ILE A 65 -17.85 -8.96 7.47
CA ILE A 65 -17.09 -8.37 8.58
C ILE A 65 -15.72 -9.04 8.67
N PHE A 66 -14.68 -8.26 8.97
CA PHE A 66 -13.34 -8.77 9.21
C PHE A 66 -13.31 -9.61 10.48
N LYS A 67 -12.72 -10.80 10.42
CA LYS A 67 -12.69 -11.76 11.55
C LYS A 67 -11.93 -11.24 12.76
N GLY A 68 -10.92 -10.39 12.56
CA GLY A 68 -10.04 -9.89 13.62
C GLY A 68 -8.82 -10.79 13.83
N MET A 69 -7.71 -10.20 14.30
CA MET A 69 -6.43 -10.90 14.45
C MET A 69 -6.54 -12.14 15.35
N ALA A 70 -7.28 -12.06 16.46
CA ALA A 70 -7.40 -13.17 17.41
C ALA A 70 -8.05 -14.41 16.78
N ASN A 71 -9.17 -14.24 16.08
CA ASN A 71 -9.86 -15.35 15.40
C ASN A 71 -9.01 -15.93 14.26
N ILE A 72 -8.37 -15.06 13.48
CA ILE A 72 -7.48 -15.51 12.38
C ILE A 72 -6.30 -16.32 12.90
N LEU A 73 -5.72 -15.92 14.05
CA LEU A 73 -4.63 -16.64 14.69
C LEU A 73 -5.09 -17.97 15.31
N GLU A 74 -6.28 -18.04 15.91
CA GLU A 74 -6.81 -19.33 16.38
C GLU A 74 -7.08 -20.31 15.24
N GLU A 75 -7.60 -19.84 14.11
CA GLU A 75 -7.73 -20.66 12.90
C GLU A 75 -6.37 -21.21 12.42
N ARG A 76 -5.28 -20.48 12.66
CA ARG A 76 -3.90 -20.93 12.38
C ARG A 76 -3.28 -21.83 13.45
N GLY A 77 -3.99 -22.10 14.54
CA GLY A 77 -3.51 -22.96 15.63
C GLY A 77 -2.88 -22.24 16.82
N TYR A 78 -2.87 -20.90 16.85
CA TYR A 78 -2.42 -20.14 18.02
C TYR A 78 -3.51 -20.15 19.11
N THR A 79 -3.42 -21.11 20.03
CA THR A 79 -4.39 -21.26 21.12
C THR A 79 -4.34 -20.10 22.11
N GLY A 80 -5.50 -19.64 22.58
CA GLY A 80 -5.59 -18.62 23.62
C GLY A 80 -5.41 -17.21 23.08
N CYS A 81 -5.72 -16.96 21.81
CA CYS A 81 -5.82 -15.60 21.29
C CYS A 81 -7.21 -14.98 21.54
N VAL A 82 -8.26 -15.81 21.66
CA VAL A 82 -9.64 -15.37 21.90
C VAL A 82 -10.03 -15.58 23.37
N GLY A 83 -10.89 -14.70 23.88
CA GLY A 83 -11.46 -14.80 25.23
C GLY A 83 -10.86 -13.84 26.26
N THR A 84 -11.43 -13.83 27.46
CA THR A 84 -11.08 -12.88 28.55
C THR A 84 -9.70 -13.09 29.14
N ASN A 85 -9.14 -14.30 29.01
CA ASN A 85 -7.76 -14.65 29.37
C ASN A 85 -6.87 -14.81 28.13
N GLY A 86 -7.34 -14.38 26.96
CA GLY A 86 -6.58 -14.47 25.73
C GLY A 86 -5.41 -13.48 25.68
N LEU A 87 -4.51 -13.67 24.72
CA LEU A 87 -3.46 -12.70 24.43
C LEU A 87 -4.07 -11.31 24.18
N PRO A 88 -3.45 -10.24 24.68
CA PRO A 88 -3.90 -8.90 24.36
C PRO A 88 -3.83 -8.71 22.84
N ALA A 89 -4.80 -8.03 22.25
CA ALA A 89 -4.76 -7.68 20.83
C ALA A 89 -3.47 -6.91 20.52
N GLU A 90 -3.15 -5.92 21.36
CA GLU A 90 -1.94 -5.11 21.33
C GLU A 90 -1.68 -4.48 22.71
N TYR A 91 -0.47 -3.94 22.90
CA TYR A 91 -0.16 -3.13 24.08
C TYR A 91 -0.58 -1.67 23.85
N PRO A 92 -1.03 -0.94 24.89
CA PRO A 92 -1.49 0.46 24.75
C PRO A 92 -0.46 1.42 24.13
N THR A 93 0.83 1.13 24.29
CA THR A 93 1.91 1.96 23.75
C THR A 93 2.50 1.42 22.44
N PHE A 94 1.91 0.36 21.87
CA PHE A 94 2.44 -0.41 20.73
C PHE A 94 3.87 -0.93 20.94
N LYS A 95 4.32 -0.99 22.20
CA LYS A 95 5.66 -1.45 22.57
C LYS A 95 5.58 -2.85 23.14
N CYS A 96 6.00 -3.81 22.33
CA CYS A 96 6.28 -5.16 22.80
C CYS A 96 7.64 -5.17 23.51
N ALA A 97 7.85 -6.11 24.44
CA ALA A 97 9.17 -6.34 25.00
C ALA A 97 10.17 -6.70 23.88
N VAL A 98 11.41 -6.23 24.01
CA VAL A 98 12.45 -6.48 23.01
C VAL A 98 12.69 -7.99 22.90
N GLY A 99 12.65 -8.53 21.68
CA GLY A 99 12.82 -9.97 21.42
C GLY A 99 11.55 -10.82 21.63
N ALA A 100 10.45 -10.24 22.11
CA ALA A 100 9.20 -10.99 22.24
C ALA A 100 8.52 -11.18 20.87
N THR A 101 8.27 -12.43 20.49
CA THR A 101 7.62 -12.81 19.23
C THR A 101 6.16 -13.22 19.40
N ALA A 102 5.71 -13.53 20.62
CA ALA A 102 4.37 -14.04 20.91
C ALA A 102 3.68 -13.37 22.12
N CYS A 103 3.91 -12.06 22.32
CA CYS A 103 3.37 -11.33 23.48
C CYS A 103 1.96 -10.76 23.30
N CYS A 104 1.48 -10.63 22.07
CA CYS A 104 0.16 -10.10 21.72
C CYS A 104 -0.24 -10.57 20.32
N CYS A 105 -1.53 -10.56 20.00
CA CYS A 105 -2.03 -11.00 18.70
C CYS A 105 -1.36 -10.21 17.55
N HIS A 106 -1.23 -8.89 17.70
CA HIS A 106 -0.56 -8.06 16.70
C HIS A 106 0.89 -8.50 16.44
N ARG A 107 1.67 -8.83 17.47
CA ARG A 107 3.06 -9.25 17.29
C ARG A 107 3.16 -10.60 16.59
N ILE A 108 2.32 -11.57 16.96
CA ILE A 108 2.28 -12.88 16.30
C ILE A 108 1.90 -12.68 14.84
N PHE A 109 0.79 -12.00 14.59
CA PHE A 109 0.25 -11.75 13.25
C PHE A 109 1.25 -11.06 12.32
N TYR A 110 2.01 -10.08 12.82
CA TYR A 110 3.03 -9.39 12.03
C TYR A 110 4.22 -10.29 11.65
N ASN A 111 4.51 -11.32 12.46
CA ASN A 111 5.61 -12.24 12.23
C ASN A 111 5.20 -13.45 11.38
N GLU A 112 3.92 -13.56 11.00
CA GLU A 112 3.44 -14.63 10.14
C GLU A 112 4.12 -14.61 8.76
N PRO A 113 4.42 -15.79 8.18
CA PRO A 113 5.24 -15.89 6.98
C PRO A 113 4.60 -15.24 5.75
N ASP A 114 3.27 -15.26 5.64
CA ASP A 114 2.51 -14.64 4.56
C ASP A 114 2.35 -13.13 4.70
N PHE A 115 2.77 -12.53 5.83
CA PHE A 115 2.87 -11.08 6.00
C PHE A 115 4.31 -10.59 5.82
N VAL A 116 5.29 -11.35 6.31
CA VAL A 116 6.71 -10.99 6.22
C VAL A 116 7.25 -11.14 4.79
N ASN A 117 6.87 -12.21 4.09
CA ASN A 117 7.46 -12.55 2.79
C ASN A 117 6.62 -12.09 1.60
N PHE A 118 5.50 -11.42 1.85
CA PHE A 118 4.58 -11.04 0.78
C PHE A 118 4.99 -9.70 0.14
N PRO A 119 5.13 -9.65 -1.20
CA PRO A 119 5.50 -8.41 -1.88
C PRO A 119 4.40 -7.36 -1.70
N SER A 120 4.79 -6.12 -1.46
CA SER A 120 3.83 -5.01 -1.40
C SER A 120 3.06 -4.86 -2.70
N LEU A 121 1.86 -4.26 -2.64
CA LEU A 121 1.08 -3.95 -3.85
C LEU A 121 1.89 -3.12 -4.86
N LEU A 122 2.75 -2.23 -4.38
CA LEU A 122 3.64 -1.43 -5.23
C LEU A 122 4.64 -2.33 -5.98
N GLU A 123 5.26 -3.29 -5.31
CA GLU A 123 6.17 -4.26 -5.93
C GLU A 123 5.46 -5.11 -6.97
N ILE A 124 4.25 -5.59 -6.67
CA ILE A 124 3.44 -6.39 -7.61
C ILE A 124 3.15 -5.58 -8.87
N GLU A 125 2.63 -4.35 -8.72
CA GLU A 125 2.27 -3.48 -9.84
C GLU A 125 3.47 -3.03 -10.68
N CYS A 126 4.60 -2.73 -10.03
CA CYS A 126 5.84 -2.38 -10.72
C CYS A 126 6.43 -3.58 -11.45
N SER A 127 6.46 -4.75 -10.81
CA SER A 127 6.97 -6.00 -11.40
C SER A 127 6.15 -6.41 -12.62
N ALA A 128 4.82 -6.28 -12.57
CA ALA A 128 3.93 -6.53 -13.71
C ALA A 128 4.24 -5.63 -14.93
N ARG A 129 4.90 -4.48 -14.70
CA ARG A 129 5.35 -3.55 -15.75
C ARG A 129 6.83 -3.71 -16.10
N GLY A 130 7.53 -4.65 -15.48
CA GLY A 130 8.97 -4.89 -15.68
C GLY A 130 9.88 -3.93 -14.90
N PHE A 131 9.38 -3.25 -13.87
CA PHE A 131 10.17 -2.37 -13.00
C PHE A 131 10.46 -3.03 -11.67
N GLN A 132 11.71 -2.90 -11.20
CA GLN A 132 12.09 -3.29 -9.84
C GLN A 132 11.91 -2.11 -8.88
N VAL A 133 11.30 -2.36 -7.72
CA VAL A 133 11.15 -1.37 -6.66
C VAL A 133 12.36 -1.44 -5.74
N LEU A 134 12.94 -0.28 -5.41
CA LEU A 134 14.02 -0.15 -4.44
C LEU A 134 13.50 0.60 -3.21
N PHE A 135 13.48 -0.06 -2.06
CA PHE A 135 13.17 0.59 -0.78
C PHE A 135 14.43 1.19 -0.17
N LEU A 136 14.42 2.50 0.05
CA LEU A 136 15.51 3.21 0.70
C LEU A 136 15.27 3.30 2.22
N PRO A 137 16.35 3.22 3.04
CA PRO A 137 16.25 3.43 4.47
C PRO A 137 15.57 4.76 4.82
N LYS A 138 14.71 4.74 5.84
CA LYS A 138 14.03 5.95 6.31
C LYS A 138 15.05 6.92 6.90
N PHE A 139 14.89 8.22 6.60
CA PHE A 139 15.76 9.31 7.08
C PHE A 139 17.19 9.33 6.51
N HIS A 140 17.43 8.64 5.40
CA HIS A 140 18.70 8.67 4.66
C HIS A 140 18.50 9.33 3.28
N CYS A 141 18.21 10.64 3.27
CA CYS A 141 17.91 11.37 2.04
C CYS A 141 19.11 11.45 1.08
N GLU A 142 20.34 11.29 1.57
CA GLU A 142 21.57 11.19 0.80
C GLU A 142 21.59 9.99 -0.15
N LEU A 143 20.84 8.93 0.15
CA LEU A 143 20.73 7.74 -0.69
C LEU A 143 19.67 7.88 -1.80
N ASN A 144 18.81 8.90 -1.72
CA ASN A 144 17.76 9.12 -2.70
C ASN A 144 18.27 10.02 -3.84
N PHE A 145 18.53 9.41 -5.01
CA PHE A 145 19.10 10.11 -6.17
C PHE A 145 18.28 11.35 -6.59
N ILE A 146 16.96 11.34 -6.38
CA ILE A 146 16.10 12.46 -6.76
C ILE A 146 16.44 13.74 -5.98
N GLU A 147 16.95 13.63 -4.75
CA GLU A 147 17.32 14.78 -3.93
C GLU A 147 18.51 15.53 -4.52
N GLN A 148 19.45 14.82 -5.16
CA GLN A 148 20.57 15.43 -5.89
C GLN A 148 20.05 16.18 -7.12
N CYS A 149 19.13 15.56 -7.89
CA CYS A 149 18.48 16.20 -9.03
C CYS A 149 17.75 17.49 -8.59
N TRP A 150 16.98 17.44 -7.49
CA TRP A 150 16.31 18.61 -6.92
C TRP A 150 17.29 19.66 -6.41
N GLY A 151 18.41 19.27 -5.79
CA GLY A 151 19.46 20.20 -5.35
C GLY A 151 20.06 20.97 -6.51
N TYR A 152 20.37 20.27 -7.60
CA TYR A 152 20.85 20.88 -8.85
C TYR A 152 19.78 21.77 -9.49
N ALA A 153 18.53 21.31 -9.54
CA ALA A 153 17.36 22.06 -10.00
C ALA A 153 17.30 23.44 -9.36
N LYS A 154 17.29 23.42 -8.03
CA LYS A 154 17.13 24.60 -7.18
C LYS A 154 18.31 25.54 -7.32
N THR A 155 19.52 24.99 -7.46
CA THR A 155 20.74 25.79 -7.68
C THR A 155 20.67 26.55 -9.00
N THR A 156 20.29 25.87 -10.09
CA THR A 156 20.12 26.50 -11.40
C THR A 156 18.99 27.53 -11.39
N TYR A 157 17.84 27.18 -10.82
CA TYR A 157 16.70 28.07 -10.69
C TYR A 157 17.05 29.38 -9.94
N ARG A 158 17.81 29.30 -8.85
CA ARG A 158 18.24 30.48 -8.07
C ARG A 158 19.17 31.45 -8.80
N LYS A 159 19.74 31.07 -9.95
CA LYS A 159 20.53 31.98 -10.79
C LYS A 159 19.67 32.93 -11.62
N TYR A 160 18.39 32.60 -11.81
CA TYR A 160 17.45 33.45 -12.54
C TYR A 160 16.84 34.51 -11.61
N PRO A 161 16.42 35.67 -12.15
CA PRO A 161 15.76 36.70 -11.37
C PRO A 161 14.48 36.15 -10.72
N ALA A 162 14.23 36.57 -9.47
CA ALA A 162 13.04 36.16 -8.74
C ALA A 162 11.78 36.56 -9.53
N SER A 163 10.89 35.59 -9.75
CA SER A 163 9.61 35.83 -10.38
C SER A 163 8.49 35.19 -9.57
N SER A 164 7.37 35.90 -9.43
CA SER A 164 6.15 35.41 -8.78
C SER A 164 5.15 34.79 -9.77
N ARG A 165 5.44 34.83 -11.08
CA ARG A 165 4.54 34.32 -12.13
C ARG A 165 4.93 32.89 -12.48
N GLU A 166 3.99 31.96 -12.32
CA GLU A 166 4.17 30.53 -12.61
C GLU A 166 4.73 30.28 -14.01
N ALA A 167 4.27 31.01 -15.03
CA ALA A 167 4.79 30.88 -16.41
C ALA A 167 6.30 31.15 -16.54
N ASN A 168 6.85 32.06 -15.72
CA ASN A 168 8.29 32.32 -15.68
C ASN A 168 9.03 31.22 -14.91
N LEU A 169 8.38 30.59 -13.94
CA LEU A 169 8.91 29.43 -13.21
C LEU A 169 9.03 28.22 -14.13
N GLU A 170 7.98 27.91 -14.89
CA GLU A 170 7.93 26.79 -15.85
C GLU A 170 8.94 26.94 -17.00
N SER A 171 9.10 28.16 -17.53
CA SER A 171 10.06 28.45 -18.60
C SER A 171 11.51 28.30 -18.12
N SER A 172 11.78 28.63 -16.85
CA SER A 172 13.11 28.52 -16.24
C SER A 172 13.45 27.09 -15.83
N THR A 173 12.45 26.25 -15.58
CA THR A 173 12.60 24.82 -15.23
C THR A 173 12.52 23.89 -16.44
N GLY A 174 12.25 24.38 -17.65
CA GLY A 174 12.22 23.58 -18.90
C GLY A 174 13.50 22.78 -19.21
N MET A 175 14.60 23.01 -18.47
CA MET A 175 15.81 22.19 -18.51
C MET A 175 15.65 20.81 -17.82
N PHE A 176 14.50 20.53 -17.19
CA PHE A 176 14.16 19.21 -16.61
C PHE A 176 13.68 18.19 -17.65
N ALA A 177 13.37 18.60 -18.88
CA ALA A 177 12.80 17.71 -19.91
C ALA A 177 13.83 16.83 -20.65
N LEU A 178 15.11 16.81 -20.23
CA LEU A 178 16.21 16.10 -20.91
C LEU A 178 16.84 14.95 -20.09
N LEU A 179 16.27 14.59 -18.95
CA LEU A 179 16.55 13.33 -18.24
C LEU A 179 15.33 12.40 -18.37
#